data_AF-A0A2J1DZY5-F1
#
_entry.id   AF-A0A2J1DZY5-F1
#
_cell.length_a   1.000
_cell.length_b   1.000
_cell.length_c   1.000
_cell.angle_alpha   90.00
_cell.angle_beta   90.00
_cell.angle_gamma   90.00
#
_symmetry.space_group_name_H-M   'P 1'
#
loop_
_entity.id
_entity.type
_entity.pdbx_description
1 polymer ?
#
loop_
_entity_poly.entity_id
_entity_poly.type
_entity_poly.pdbx_seq_one_letter_code
_entity_poly.pdbx_strand_id
1 'polypeptide(L)'
;MHELLPFYGKRQKSFLKNYMRLASLGRWPLIGALVKKYANHYARKQHGGYLLNLAEAKDILDMSENIYLGPCSCREVFKNCDAPIMAEIITGEGRHVYRDTLENFKPVSRVEAMAVITTCQQAGLMTTLVHCKEHFYSICNCCRCCCVPYRLKHQYGIEFALVRDKNIVTRFAEFLKEEGLHGVPQDIQPDKT
;
A
#
# COMPACT_ATOMS: atom_id res chain seq x y z
N MET A 1 -7.69 0.24 17.66
CA MET A 1 -7.29 -0.57 16.47
C MET A 1 -6.01 -0.05 15.77
N HIS A 2 -5.36 1.04 16.21
CA HIS A 2 -3.96 1.34 15.84
C HIS A 2 -2.95 0.47 16.62
N GLU A 3 -3.34 -0.03 17.80
CA GLU A 3 -2.54 -0.97 18.61
C GLU A 3 -2.28 -2.33 17.96
N LEU A 4 -2.98 -2.68 16.88
CA LEU A 4 -2.79 -3.95 16.16
C LEU A 4 -1.83 -3.82 14.97
N LEU A 5 -1.40 -2.62 14.59
CA LEU A 5 -0.43 -2.42 13.51
C LEU A 5 0.97 -2.96 13.86
N PRO A 6 1.49 -2.82 15.10
CA PRO A 6 2.72 -3.51 15.51
C PRO A 6 2.56 -5.05 15.50
N PHE A 7 1.38 -5.54 15.88
CA PHE A 7 1.04 -6.97 15.83
C PHE A 7 1.01 -7.51 14.40
N TYR A 8 0.64 -6.67 13.43
CA TYR A 8 0.67 -6.98 12.01
C TYR A 8 2.07 -7.33 11.53
N GLY A 9 3.12 -6.61 11.96
CA GLY A 9 4.50 -6.89 11.57
C GLY A 9 5.02 -8.26 12.03
N LYS A 10 4.81 -8.63 13.31
CA LYS A 10 5.31 -9.90 13.88
C LYS A 10 4.56 -11.14 13.41
N ARG A 11 3.25 -11.04 13.12
CA ARG A 11 2.42 -12.18 12.66
C ARG A 11 1.98 -12.05 11.20
N GLN A 12 2.65 -11.20 10.42
CA GLN A 12 2.27 -10.83 9.06
C GLN A 12 2.06 -12.04 8.14
N LYS A 13 2.96 -13.04 8.23
CA LYS A 13 2.89 -14.27 7.43
C LYS A 13 1.58 -15.02 7.65
N SER A 14 1.22 -15.27 8.91
CA SER A 14 -0.01 -15.98 9.28
C SER A 14 -1.25 -15.14 8.99
N PHE A 15 -1.18 -13.83 9.24
CA PHE A 15 -2.26 -12.91 8.94
C PHE A 15 -2.60 -12.91 7.44
N LEU A 16 -1.61 -12.69 6.56
CA LEU A 16 -1.83 -12.61 5.11
C LEU A 16 -2.37 -13.94 4.54
N LYS A 17 -1.84 -15.08 5.00
CA LYS A 17 -2.35 -16.40 4.58
C LYS A 17 -3.80 -16.60 5.00
N ASN A 18 -4.14 -16.31 6.25
CA ASN A 18 -5.50 -16.46 6.75
C ASN A 18 -6.46 -15.46 6.08
N TYR A 19 -6.04 -14.22 5.88
CA TYR A 19 -6.83 -13.20 5.20
C TYR A 19 -7.21 -13.63 3.78
N MET A 20 -6.25 -14.19 3.01
CA MET A 20 -6.52 -14.74 1.68
C MET A 20 -7.43 -15.98 1.72
N ARG A 21 -7.36 -16.81 2.76
CA ARG A 21 -8.30 -17.93 2.95
C ARG A 21 -9.71 -17.43 3.27
N LEU A 22 -9.85 -16.41 4.12
CA LEU A 22 -11.17 -15.83 4.41
C LEU A 22 -11.80 -15.23 3.14
N ALA A 23 -11.00 -14.62 2.26
CA ALA A 23 -11.49 -14.07 1.00
C ALA A 23 -12.16 -15.12 0.10
N SER A 24 -11.78 -16.41 0.19
CA SER A 24 -12.42 -17.47 -0.61
C SER A 24 -13.88 -17.73 -0.23
N LEU A 25 -14.32 -17.30 0.97
CA LEU A 25 -15.74 -17.34 1.36
C LEU A 25 -16.62 -16.49 0.43
N GLY A 26 -16.05 -15.45 -0.19
CA GLY A 26 -16.73 -14.64 -1.19
C GLY A 26 -17.11 -15.40 -2.46
N ARG A 27 -16.56 -16.60 -2.71
CA ARG A 27 -16.90 -17.43 -3.88
C ARG A 27 -18.10 -18.36 -3.66
N TRP A 28 -18.62 -18.43 -2.44
CA TRP A 28 -19.71 -19.35 -2.13
C TRP A 28 -21.03 -18.85 -2.75
N PRO A 29 -21.82 -19.68 -3.48
CA PRO A 29 -22.89 -19.17 -4.34
C PRO A 29 -24.06 -18.56 -3.56
N LEU A 30 -24.29 -18.99 -2.32
CA LEU A 30 -25.43 -18.54 -1.51
C LEU A 30 -25.13 -17.27 -0.71
N ILE A 31 -23.96 -17.19 -0.07
CA ILE A 31 -23.60 -16.06 0.80
C ILE A 31 -22.52 -15.15 0.21
N GLY A 32 -21.89 -15.53 -0.89
CA GLY A 32 -20.73 -14.85 -1.44
C GLY A 32 -21.00 -13.40 -1.82
N ALA A 33 -22.21 -13.09 -2.33
CA ALA A 33 -22.62 -11.72 -2.61
C ALA A 33 -22.67 -10.85 -1.33
N LEU A 34 -23.20 -11.40 -0.24
CA LEU A 34 -23.24 -10.72 1.06
C LEU A 34 -21.84 -10.52 1.63
N VAL A 35 -21.01 -11.57 1.61
CA VAL A 35 -19.60 -11.50 2.03
C VAL A 35 -18.84 -10.44 1.25
N LYS A 36 -18.99 -10.40 -0.08
CA LYS A 36 -18.38 -9.36 -0.93
C LYS A 36 -18.89 -7.97 -0.58
N LYS A 37 -20.18 -7.79 -0.31
CA LYS A 37 -20.75 -6.49 0.07
C LYS A 37 -20.09 -5.96 1.35
N TYR A 38 -19.99 -6.79 2.39
CA TYR A 38 -19.31 -6.42 3.63
C TYR A 38 -17.81 -6.19 3.43
N ALA A 39 -17.13 -7.07 2.69
CA ALA A 39 -15.72 -6.95 2.42
C ALA A 39 -15.38 -5.67 1.62
N ASN A 40 -16.22 -5.30 0.65
CA ASN A 40 -16.08 -4.07 -0.11
C ASN A 40 -16.32 -2.82 0.76
N HIS A 41 -17.31 -2.86 1.65
CA HIS A 41 -17.53 -1.78 2.61
C HIS A 41 -16.31 -1.59 3.53
N TYR A 42 -15.74 -2.69 4.01
CA TYR A 42 -14.53 -2.68 4.82
C TYR A 42 -13.31 -2.16 4.03
N ALA A 43 -13.05 -2.70 2.84
CA ALA A 43 -11.91 -2.32 2.00
C ALA A 43 -11.93 -0.82 1.65
N ARG A 44 -13.11 -0.26 1.38
CA ARG A 44 -13.26 1.17 1.10
C ARG A 44 -12.84 2.08 2.26
N LYS A 45 -12.96 1.63 3.52
CA LYS A 45 -12.76 2.46 4.71
C LYS A 45 -11.50 2.15 5.51
N GLN A 46 -10.94 0.94 5.38
CA GLN A 46 -9.97 0.42 6.35
C GLN A 46 -8.62 0.10 5.72
N HIS A 47 -8.56 -0.65 4.61
CA HIS A 47 -7.29 -1.02 3.99
C HIS A 47 -7.46 -1.17 2.48
N GLY A 48 -6.59 -0.50 1.74
CA GLY A 48 -6.61 -0.52 0.30
C GLY A 48 -5.29 -0.05 -0.30
N GLY A 49 -5.22 -0.13 -1.63
CA GLY A 49 -4.13 0.43 -2.41
C GLY A 49 -4.66 1.31 -3.54
N TYR A 50 -3.88 2.33 -3.88
CA TYR A 50 -4.10 3.18 -5.04
C TYR A 50 -3.00 2.91 -6.08
N LEU A 51 -3.39 2.62 -7.31
CA LEU A 51 -2.45 2.52 -8.43
C LEU A 51 -1.85 3.89 -8.74
N LEU A 52 -0.52 3.94 -8.85
CA LEU A 52 0.24 5.14 -9.19
C LEU A 52 0.90 4.99 -10.56
N ASN A 53 0.99 6.09 -11.30
CA ASN A 53 1.97 6.23 -12.37
C ASN A 53 3.32 6.75 -11.82
N LEU A 54 4.36 6.85 -12.66
CA LEU A 54 5.68 7.31 -12.23
C LEU A 54 5.70 8.76 -11.72
N ALA A 55 4.94 9.65 -12.36
CA ALA A 55 4.89 11.05 -11.95
C ALA A 55 4.26 11.18 -10.55
N GLU A 56 3.13 10.51 -10.32
CA GLU A 56 2.46 10.52 -9.01
C GLU A 56 3.33 9.90 -7.92
N ALA A 57 4.03 8.81 -8.23
CA ALA A 57 4.97 8.20 -7.28
C ALA A 57 6.13 9.14 -6.94
N LYS A 58 6.64 9.89 -7.94
CA LYS A 58 7.66 10.91 -7.73
C LYS A 58 7.14 12.05 -6.84
N ASP A 59 5.96 12.58 -7.14
CA ASP A 59 5.37 13.69 -6.37
C ASP A 59 5.15 13.29 -4.90
N ILE A 60 4.67 12.07 -4.65
CA ILE A 60 4.53 11.52 -3.30
C ILE A 60 5.90 11.43 -2.61
N LEU A 61 6.93 10.89 -3.28
CA LEU A 61 8.28 10.80 -2.70
C LEU A 61 8.91 12.17 -2.40
N ASP A 62 8.64 13.17 -3.24
CA ASP A 62 9.15 14.52 -3.05
C ASP A 62 8.54 15.18 -1.81
N MET A 63 7.27 14.91 -1.53
CA MET A 63 6.58 15.37 -0.32
C MET A 63 6.93 14.57 0.94
N SER A 64 7.31 13.31 0.79
CA SER A 64 7.63 12.43 1.92
C SER A 64 9.00 12.68 2.53
N GLU A 65 9.10 12.46 3.84
CA GLU A 65 10.37 12.46 4.57
C GLU A 65 10.78 11.05 5.00
N ASN A 66 12.00 10.88 5.52
CA ASN A 66 12.45 9.64 6.18
C ASN A 66 12.12 8.36 5.37
N ILE A 67 12.77 8.20 4.22
CA ILE A 67 12.43 7.14 3.26
C ILE A 67 13.27 5.90 3.55
N TYR A 68 12.60 4.76 3.60
CA TYR A 68 13.22 3.46 3.83
C TYR A 68 12.81 2.45 2.75
N LEU A 69 13.75 1.60 2.34
CA LEU A 69 13.52 0.49 1.42
C LEU A 69 13.58 -0.83 2.17
N GLY A 70 12.58 -1.69 1.97
CA GLY A 70 12.53 -3.02 2.56
C GLY A 70 11.89 -4.07 1.65
N PRO A 71 11.78 -5.30 2.16
CA PRO A 71 11.24 -6.42 1.41
C PRO A 71 9.72 -6.31 1.23
N CYS A 72 9.21 -6.77 0.09
CA CYS A 72 7.78 -6.89 -0.15
C CYS A 72 7.21 -8.05 0.66
N SER A 73 6.42 -7.69 1.67
CA SER A 73 5.80 -8.62 2.60
C SER A 73 5.03 -9.75 1.89
N CYS A 74 4.20 -9.41 0.89
CA CYS A 74 3.42 -10.40 0.16
C CYS A 74 4.29 -11.44 -0.57
N ARG A 75 5.42 -11.02 -1.15
CA ARG A 75 6.29 -11.91 -1.91
C ARG A 75 7.09 -12.81 -0.97
N GLU A 76 7.49 -12.33 0.21
CA GLU A 76 8.09 -13.18 1.25
C GLU A 76 7.15 -14.29 1.75
N VAL A 77 5.84 -13.99 1.83
CA VAL A 77 4.83 -14.96 2.29
C VAL A 77 4.50 -16.00 1.22
N PHE A 78 4.19 -15.55 0.00
CA PHE A 78 3.58 -16.39 -1.03
C PHE A 78 4.60 -16.98 -2.01
N LYS A 79 5.70 -16.29 -2.30
CA LYS A 79 6.79 -16.78 -3.17
C LYS A 79 6.32 -17.36 -4.52
N ASN A 80 5.31 -16.76 -5.13
CA ASN A 80 4.77 -17.20 -6.43
C ASN A 80 5.53 -16.62 -7.64
N CYS A 81 6.62 -15.87 -7.44
CA CYS A 81 7.48 -15.36 -8.51
C CYS A 81 8.86 -14.94 -7.99
N ASP A 82 9.79 -14.74 -8.92
CA ASP A 82 11.17 -14.30 -8.67
C ASP A 82 11.37 -12.79 -8.84
N ALA A 83 10.28 -12.00 -8.82
CA ALA A 83 10.38 -10.55 -8.97
C ALA A 83 11.13 -9.90 -7.78
N PRO A 84 11.76 -8.72 -7.96
CA PRO A 84 12.65 -8.10 -6.97
C PRO A 84 12.03 -8.01 -5.57
N ILE A 85 12.67 -8.58 -4.55
CA ILE A 85 12.10 -8.62 -3.19
C ILE A 85 12.14 -7.26 -2.50
N MET A 86 13.22 -6.49 -2.67
CA MET A 86 13.37 -5.13 -2.13
C MET A 86 12.55 -4.16 -2.98
N ALA A 87 11.26 -4.04 -2.65
CA ALA A 87 10.25 -3.43 -3.51
C ALA A 87 9.22 -2.60 -2.73
N GLU A 88 9.37 -2.48 -1.41
CA GLU A 88 8.47 -1.73 -0.54
C GLU A 88 9.22 -0.52 0.02
N ILE A 89 8.67 0.67 -0.23
CA ILE A 89 9.23 1.94 0.21
C ILE A 89 8.31 2.50 1.29
N ILE A 90 8.84 2.63 2.49
CA ILE A 90 8.15 3.27 3.62
C ILE A 90 8.61 4.71 3.70
N THR A 91 7.67 5.59 3.95
CA THR A 91 7.93 7.01 4.18
C THR A 91 7.70 7.33 5.66
N GLY A 92 8.21 8.46 6.14
CA GLY A 92 8.23 8.84 7.55
C GLY A 92 6.85 8.82 8.20
N GLU A 93 5.83 9.16 7.42
CA GLU A 93 4.42 9.11 7.79
C GLU A 93 3.99 7.69 8.17
N GLY A 94 4.55 6.65 7.54
CA GLY A 94 4.25 5.24 7.79
C GLY A 94 5.07 4.58 8.89
N ARG A 95 6.04 5.28 9.50
CA ARG A 95 7.01 4.68 10.44
C ARG A 95 6.35 4.00 11.64
N HIS A 96 5.22 4.51 12.10
CA HIS A 96 4.48 3.93 13.22
C HIS A 96 3.87 2.55 12.92
N VAL A 97 3.59 2.25 11.64
CA VAL A 97 3.08 0.94 11.19
C VAL A 97 4.17 -0.13 11.26
N TYR A 98 5.42 0.25 10.96
CA TYR A 98 6.53 -0.69 10.82
C TYR A 98 7.55 -0.61 11.95
N ARG A 99 7.27 0.12 13.03
CA ARG A 99 8.21 0.33 14.15
C ARG A 99 8.93 -0.95 14.60
N ASP A 100 8.19 -2.05 14.70
CA ASP A 100 8.68 -3.35 15.16
C ASP A 100 9.39 -4.18 14.06
N THR A 101 9.37 -3.72 12.80
CA THR A 101 9.98 -4.40 11.64
C THR A 101 10.95 -3.52 10.86
N LEU A 102 11.20 -2.28 11.30
CA LEU A 102 12.13 -1.32 10.68
C LEU A 102 13.56 -1.86 10.53
N GLU A 103 13.96 -2.85 11.33
CA GLU A 103 15.26 -3.52 11.18
C GLU A 103 15.47 -4.16 9.80
N ASN A 104 14.39 -4.53 9.11
CA ASN A 104 14.43 -5.08 7.76
C ASN A 104 14.40 -4.00 6.66
N PHE A 105 14.39 -2.73 7.06
CA PHE A 105 14.31 -1.58 6.18
C PHE A 105 15.58 -0.75 6.29
N LYS A 106 16.15 -0.38 5.14
CA LYS A 106 17.34 0.48 5.08
C LYS A 106 16.97 1.90 4.65
N PRO A 107 17.56 2.94 5.24
CA PRO A 107 17.34 4.30 4.77
C PRO A 107 17.85 4.44 3.33
N VAL A 108 17.12 5.19 2.51
CA VAL A 108 17.48 5.51 1.13
C VAL A 108 17.11 6.95 0.81
N SER A 109 17.81 7.55 -0.14
CA SER A 109 17.46 8.85 -0.71
C SER A 109 16.22 8.76 -1.61
N ARG A 110 15.60 9.92 -1.90
CA ARG A 110 14.51 10.03 -2.90
C ARG A 110 14.93 9.50 -4.27
N VAL A 111 16.16 9.79 -4.68
CA VAL A 111 16.71 9.36 -5.97
C VAL A 111 16.83 7.83 -6.02
N GLU A 112 17.36 7.21 -4.96
CA GLU A 112 17.45 5.75 -4.85
C GLU A 112 16.07 5.09 -4.82
N ALA A 113 15.12 5.66 -4.06
CA ALA A 113 13.74 5.18 -4.01
C ALA A 113 13.07 5.22 -5.40
N MET A 114 13.26 6.32 -6.15
CA MET A 114 12.73 6.46 -7.51
C MET A 114 13.39 5.49 -8.49
N ALA A 115 14.70 5.23 -8.35
CA ALA A 115 15.39 4.23 -9.14
C ALA A 115 14.83 2.82 -8.90
N VAL A 116 14.51 2.47 -7.65
CA VAL A 116 13.85 1.20 -7.30
C VAL A 116 12.47 1.10 -7.94
N ILE A 117 11.64 2.14 -7.85
CA ILE A 117 10.29 2.16 -8.47
C ILE A 117 10.41 1.94 -9.98
N THR A 118 11.31 2.67 -10.62
CA THR A 118 11.56 2.57 -12.08
C THR A 118 11.99 1.15 -12.47
N THR A 119 12.96 0.58 -11.73
CA THR A 119 13.42 -0.80 -11.95
C THR A 119 12.29 -1.81 -11.77
N CYS A 120 11.46 -1.63 -10.75
CA CYS A 120 10.33 -2.51 -10.50
C CYS A 120 9.28 -2.43 -11.63
N GLN A 121 8.98 -1.23 -12.13
CA GLN A 121 8.07 -1.07 -13.26
C GLN A 121 8.61 -1.69 -14.55
N GLN A 122 9.91 -1.54 -14.83
CA GLN A 122 10.58 -2.22 -15.94
C GLN A 122 10.49 -3.75 -15.82
N ALA A 123 10.51 -4.28 -14.58
CA ALA A 123 10.26 -5.69 -14.29
C ALA A 123 8.76 -6.09 -14.34
N GLY A 124 7.86 -5.21 -14.77
CA GLY A 124 6.43 -5.46 -14.90
C GLY A 124 5.64 -5.42 -13.60
N LEU A 125 6.20 -4.81 -12.54
CA LEU A 125 5.49 -4.57 -11.28
C LEU A 125 4.67 -3.29 -11.35
N MET A 126 3.51 -3.28 -10.67
CA MET A 126 2.68 -2.10 -10.55
C MET A 126 3.07 -1.31 -9.29
N THR A 127 3.16 0.01 -9.41
CA THR A 127 3.42 0.89 -8.26
C THR A 127 2.10 1.24 -7.59
N THR A 128 2.04 1.09 -6.27
CA THR A 128 0.83 1.32 -5.48
C THR A 128 1.12 2.10 -4.22
N LEU A 129 0.30 3.09 -3.89
CA LEU A 129 0.27 3.72 -2.58
C LEU A 129 -0.67 2.93 -1.67
N VAL A 130 -0.17 2.44 -0.54
CA VAL A 130 -0.95 1.63 0.39
C VAL A 130 -1.36 2.45 1.60
N HIS A 131 -2.60 2.26 2.03
CA HIS A 131 -3.17 2.98 3.17
C HIS A 131 -3.86 2.05 4.18
N CYS A 132 -3.93 2.52 5.41
CA CYS A 132 -4.70 1.98 6.51
C CYS A 132 -5.55 3.12 7.07
N LYS A 133 -6.87 3.02 6.91
CA LYS A 133 -7.82 4.09 7.19
C LYS A 133 -7.44 5.35 6.42
N GLU A 134 -7.32 6.46 7.12
CA GLU A 134 -6.88 7.77 6.60
C GLU A 134 -5.34 7.83 6.42
N HIS A 135 -4.56 6.86 6.92
CA HIS A 135 -3.11 6.94 6.94
C HIS A 135 -2.45 6.21 5.77
N PHE A 136 -1.68 6.96 4.98
CA PHE A 136 -0.77 6.42 3.97
C PHE A 136 0.55 6.01 4.62
N TYR A 137 1.09 4.85 4.24
CA TYR A 137 2.27 4.33 4.93
C TYR A 137 3.36 3.74 4.03
N SER A 138 3.06 3.37 2.78
CA SER A 138 4.09 2.84 1.89
C SER A 138 3.73 2.98 0.41
N ILE A 139 4.77 3.15 -0.40
CA ILE A 139 4.73 2.89 -1.84
C ILE A 139 5.24 1.46 -2.05
N CYS A 140 4.37 0.56 -2.48
CA CYS A 140 4.68 -0.83 -2.75
C CYS A 140 4.74 -1.10 -4.26
N ASN A 141 5.76 -1.85 -4.71
CA ASN A 141 5.87 -2.32 -6.09
C ASN A 141 5.40 -3.78 -6.20
N CYS A 142 4.16 -3.93 -6.61
CA CYS A 142 3.36 -5.14 -6.49
C CYS A 142 3.43 -6.03 -7.74
N CYS A 143 3.53 -7.34 -7.54
CA CYS A 143 3.32 -8.34 -8.59
C CYS A 143 1.87 -8.85 -8.59
N ARG A 144 1.37 -9.27 -9.75
CA ARG A 144 0.01 -9.83 -9.88
C ARG A 144 -0.21 -11.16 -9.13
N CYS A 145 0.84 -11.96 -8.94
CA CYS A 145 0.73 -13.30 -8.38
C CYS A 145 0.79 -13.36 -6.83
N CYS A 146 1.47 -12.41 -6.17
CA CYS A 146 1.58 -12.39 -4.71
C CYS A 146 0.76 -11.27 -4.07
N CYS A 147 0.60 -10.12 -4.73
CA CYS A 147 -0.03 -8.93 -4.15
C CYS A 147 -1.44 -9.25 -3.65
N VAL A 148 -1.66 -9.02 -2.35
CA VAL A 148 -2.93 -9.30 -1.69
C VAL A 148 -4.03 -8.38 -2.21
N PRO A 149 -3.89 -7.04 -2.21
CA PRO A 149 -4.87 -6.14 -2.83
C PRO A 149 -5.30 -6.54 -4.26
N TYR A 150 -4.31 -6.84 -5.12
CA TYR A 150 -4.57 -7.26 -6.50
C TYR A 150 -5.39 -8.55 -6.56
N ARG A 151 -5.00 -9.57 -5.79
CA ARG A 151 -5.69 -10.86 -5.74
C ARG A 151 -7.09 -10.72 -5.15
N LEU A 152 -7.29 -9.92 -4.10
CA LEU A 152 -8.60 -9.67 -3.50
C LEU A 152 -9.58 -9.08 -4.51
N LYS A 153 -9.13 -8.09 -5.29
CA LYS A 153 -9.92 -7.53 -6.39
C LYS A 153 -10.20 -8.58 -7.46
N HIS A 154 -9.16 -9.08 -8.12
CA HIS A 154 -9.32 -9.83 -9.36
C HIS A 154 -9.74 -11.30 -9.17
N GLN A 155 -9.49 -11.90 -8.00
CA GLN A 155 -9.81 -13.31 -7.74
C GLN A 155 -11.03 -13.49 -6.83
N TYR A 156 -11.43 -12.46 -6.08
CA TYR A 156 -12.49 -12.55 -5.06
C TYR A 156 -13.56 -11.45 -5.15
N GLY A 157 -13.44 -10.48 -6.07
CA GLY A 157 -14.45 -9.44 -6.29
C GLY A 157 -14.51 -8.38 -5.19
N ILE A 158 -13.39 -8.13 -4.51
CA ILE A 158 -13.25 -7.05 -3.53
C ILE A 158 -12.71 -5.83 -4.26
N GLU A 159 -13.60 -5.14 -4.95
CA GLU A 159 -13.30 -4.05 -5.89
C GLU A 159 -12.46 -2.92 -5.31
N PHE A 160 -12.72 -2.55 -4.06
CA PHE A 160 -12.04 -1.44 -3.38
C PHE A 160 -10.70 -1.82 -2.74
N ALA A 161 -10.27 -3.08 -2.85
CA ALA A 161 -8.96 -3.48 -2.32
C ALA A 161 -7.80 -2.79 -3.08
N LEU A 162 -7.99 -2.53 -4.38
CA LEU A 162 -7.02 -1.83 -5.23
C LEU A 162 -7.78 -0.99 -6.27
N VAL A 163 -7.60 0.32 -6.24
CA VAL A 163 -8.32 1.24 -7.14
C VAL A 163 -7.37 2.23 -7.79
N ARG A 164 -7.84 2.93 -8.81
CA ARG A 164 -7.16 4.12 -9.34
C ARG A 164 -7.92 5.34 -8.85
N ASP A 165 -7.19 6.30 -8.29
CA ASP A 165 -7.73 7.60 -7.90
C ASP A 165 -6.86 8.69 -8.54
N LYS A 166 -7.44 9.50 -9.42
CA LYS A 166 -6.70 10.54 -10.16
C LYS A 166 -6.25 11.69 -9.24
N ASN A 167 -6.89 11.84 -8.08
CA ASN A 167 -6.61 12.93 -7.13
C ASN A 167 -5.72 12.44 -5.98
N ILE A 168 -5.07 11.27 -6.11
CA ILE A 168 -4.34 10.64 -5.01
C ILE A 168 -3.19 11.49 -4.48
N VAL A 169 -2.50 12.24 -5.36
CA VAL A 169 -1.42 13.15 -4.96
C VAL A 169 -1.97 14.29 -4.09
N THR A 170 -3.09 14.89 -4.49
CA THR A 170 -3.78 15.92 -3.71
C THR A 170 -4.23 15.38 -2.35
N ARG A 171 -4.84 14.20 -2.31
CA ARG A 171 -5.28 13.55 -1.06
C ARG A 171 -4.11 13.22 -0.14
N PHE A 172 -2.97 12.82 -0.69
CA PHE A 172 -1.76 12.60 0.08
C PHE A 172 -1.23 13.91 0.67
N ALA A 173 -1.23 15.00 -0.10
CA ALA A 173 -0.84 16.31 0.38
C ALA A 173 -1.78 16.84 1.48
N GLU A 174 -3.10 16.62 1.37
CA GLU A 174 -4.09 16.94 2.41
C GLU A 174 -3.82 16.15 3.69
N PHE A 175 -3.58 14.84 3.57
CA PHE A 175 -3.20 13.98 4.70
C PHE A 175 -1.95 14.52 5.43
N LEU A 176 -0.91 14.93 4.71
CA LEU A 176 0.29 15.52 5.32
C LEU A 176 -0.04 16.80 6.10
N LYS A 177 -0.90 17.67 5.54
CA LYS A 177 -1.35 18.90 6.21
C LYS A 177 -2.10 18.59 7.50
N GLU A 178 -3.02 17.62 7.47
CA GLU A 178 -3.85 17.24 8.62
C GLU A 178 -3.04 16.63 9.76
N GLU A 179 -2.03 15.82 9.45
CA GLU A 179 -1.12 15.23 10.44
C GLU A 179 -0.04 16.21 10.93
N GLY A 180 0.01 17.43 10.38
CA GLY A 180 1.03 18.44 10.73
C GLY A 180 2.45 18.04 10.31
N LEU A 181 2.58 17.18 9.29
CA LEU A 181 3.86 16.70 8.78
C LEU A 181 4.38 17.65 7.69
N HIS A 182 5.68 17.96 7.74
CA HIS A 182 6.33 18.91 6.83
C HIS A 182 6.53 18.29 5.42
N GLY A 183 6.68 19.14 4.38
CA GLY A 183 6.97 18.71 3.00
C GLY A 183 5.97 19.11 1.92
N VAL A 184 4.88 19.81 2.27
CA VAL A 184 3.84 20.25 1.33
C VAL A 184 4.33 21.42 0.45
N PRO A 185 4.34 21.29 -0.89
CA PRO A 185 4.59 22.40 -1.80
C PRO A 185 3.51 23.49 -1.66
N GLN A 186 3.92 24.77 -1.58
CA GLN A 186 3.00 25.91 -1.38
C GLN A 186 2.03 26.15 -2.55
N ASP A 187 2.26 25.52 -3.70
CA ASP A 187 1.51 25.64 -4.95
C ASP A 187 0.33 24.67 -5.08
N ILE A 188 0.17 23.71 -4.17
CA ILE A 188 -1.01 22.82 -4.13
C ILE A 188 -2.06 23.43 -3.18
N GLN A 189 -2.80 24.41 -3.69
CA GLN A 189 -4.02 24.90 -3.05
C GLN A 189 -5.24 24.09 -3.53
N PRO A 190 -6.12 23.63 -2.63
CA PRO A 190 -7.38 23.01 -3.03
C PRO A 190 -8.24 24.04 -3.77
N ASP A 191 -9.00 23.59 -4.76
CA ASP A 191 -10.01 24.41 -5.39
C ASP A 191 -11.02 24.86 -4.32
N LYS A 192 -11.30 26.17 -4.28
CA LYS A 192 -12.22 26.74 -3.30
C LYS A 192 -13.64 26.39 -3.74
N THR A 193 -14.25 25.40 -3.11
CA THR A 193 -15.72 25.32 -3.04
C THR A 193 -16.21 26.08 -1.82
#